data_AF-A0A1I4F4W8-F1
#
_entry.id   AF-A0A1I4F4W8-F1
#
_cell.length_a   1.000
_cell.length_b   1.000
_cell.length_c   1.000
_cell.angle_alpha   90.00
_cell.angle_beta   90.00
_cell.angle_gamma   90.00
#
_symmetry.space_group_name_H-M   'P 1'
#
loop_
_entity.id
_entity.type
_entity.pdbx_description
1 polymer ?
#
loop_
_entity_poly.entity_id
_entity_poly.type
_entity_poly.pdbx_seq_one_letter_code
_entity_poly.pdbx_strand_id
1 'polypeptide(L)' 'MVVNRILEWYRAGINPQDKLPFLATYLGHRDIHSTLVYITVTQDILQQANERFRAFGAHCLHVTEGVTP' A
#
# COMPACT_ATOMS: atom_id res chain seq x y z
N MET A 1 -12.19 -10.39 -5.48
CA MET A 1 -11.02 -10.89 -4.72
C MET A 1 -10.33 -9.73 -4.01
N VAL A 2 -9.68 -9.96 -2.87
CA VAL A 2 -8.98 -8.96 -2.02
C VAL A 2 -8.03 -8.08 -2.86
N VAL A 3 -7.31 -8.69 -3.81
CA VAL A 3 -6.42 -8.00 -4.76
C VAL A 3 -7.14 -6.91 -5.55
N ASN A 4 -8.32 -7.18 -6.12
CA ASN A 4 -9.08 -6.18 -6.89
C ASN A 4 -9.47 -4.98 -6.02
N ARG A 5 -9.84 -5.25 -4.76
CA ARG A 5 -10.22 -4.18 -3.83
C ARG A 5 -9.03 -3.26 -3.50
N ILE A 6 -7.84 -3.84 -3.32
CA ILE A 6 -6.62 -3.08 -3.10
C ILE A 6 -6.27 -2.24 -4.33
N LEU A 7 -6.40 -2.80 -5.54
CA LEU A 7 -6.18 -2.08 -6.79
C LEU A 7 -7.16 -0.92 -6.98
N GLU A 8 -8.43 -1.10 -6.64
CA GLU A 8 -9.43 -0.02 -6.67
C GLU A 8 -9.04 1.16 -5.77
N TRP A 9 -8.53 0.89 -4.56
CA TRP A 9 -8.07 1.95 -3.67
C TRP A 9 -6.87 2.70 -4.22
N TYR A 10 -5.87 1.98 -4.73
CA TYR A 10 -4.73 2.63 -5.40
C TYR A 10 -5.19 3.53 -6.55
N ARG A 11 -6.07 3.04 -7.43
CA ARG A 11 -6.61 3.82 -8.56
C ARG A 11 -7.43 5.02 -8.12
N ALA A 12 -8.10 4.93 -6.97
CA ALA A 12 -8.83 6.04 -6.37
C ALA A 12 -7.93 7.01 -5.57
N GLY A 13 -6.60 6.79 -5.54
CA GLY A 13 -5.65 7.58 -4.74
C GLY A 13 -5.74 7.33 -3.23
N ILE A 14 -6.56 6.38 -2.79
CA ILE A 14 -6.73 6.00 -1.39
C ILE A 14 -5.54 5.14 -0.99
N ASN A 15 -4.90 5.46 0.13
CA ASN A 15 -3.87 4.61 0.71
C ASN A 15 -4.49 3.29 1.21
N PRO A 16 -4.14 2.14 0.63
CA PRO A 16 -4.73 0.87 1.05
C PRO A 16 -4.36 0.50 2.49
N GLN A 17 -3.20 0.92 2.98
CA GLN A 17 -2.75 0.59 4.35
C GLN A 17 -3.74 1.08 5.41
N ASP A 18 -4.30 2.28 5.22
CA ASP A 18 -5.29 2.87 6.14
C ASP A 18 -6.63 2.11 6.13
N LYS A 19 -6.86 1.30 5.09
CA LYS A 19 -8.09 0.53 4.88
C LYS A 19 -7.95 -0.95 5.20
N LEU A 20 -6.73 -1.47 5.36
CA LEU A 20 -6.47 -2.87 5.67
C LEU A 20 -7.13 -3.34 6.97
N PRO A 21 -7.16 -2.57 8.08
CA PRO A 21 -7.85 -3.01 9.30
C PRO A 21 -9.35 -3.25 9.07
N PHE A 22 -10.02 -2.37 8.33
CA PHE A 22 -11.43 -2.53 7.98
C PHE A 22 -11.67 -3.73 7.07
N LEU A 23 -10.77 -3.96 6.12
CA LEU A 23 -10.82 -5.13 5.25
C LEU A 23 -10.66 -6.43 6.04
N ALA A 24 -9.74 -6.43 7.02
CA ALA A 24 -9.54 -7.57 7.91
C ALA A 24 -10.81 -7.90 8.69
N THR A 25 -11.45 -6.89 9.31
CA THR A 25 -12.73 -7.07 10.00
C THR A 25 -13.82 -7.59 9.05
N TYR A 26 -13.91 -7.05 7.84
CA TYR A 26 -14.88 -7.50 6.83
C TYR A 26 -14.69 -8.97 6.43
N LEU A 27 -13.44 -9.43 6.35
CA LEU A 27 -13.11 -10.84 6.06
C LEU A 27 -13.25 -11.76 7.29
N GLY A 28 -13.63 -11.23 8.45
CA GLY A 28 -13.75 -12.00 9.70
C GLY A 28 -12.42 -12.23 10.43
N HIS A 29 -11.37 -11.51 10.07
CA HIS A 29 -10.07 -11.60 10.72
C HIS A 29 -9.97 -10.65 11.92
N ARG A 30 -9.31 -11.12 12.98
CA ARG A 30 -9.05 -10.34 14.20
C ARG A 30 -7.97 -9.27 14.01
N ASP A 31 -7.06 -9.49 13.08
CA ASP A 31 -5.89 -8.64 12.85
C ASP A 31 -5.52 -8.58 11.36
N ILE A 32 -4.67 -7.62 11.02
CA ILE A 32 -4.24 -7.41 9.65
C ILE A 32 -3.32 -8.52 9.11
N HIS A 33 -2.55 -9.21 9.96
CA HIS A 33 -1.59 -10.22 9.51
C HIS A 33 -2.31 -11.41 8.88
N SER A 34 -3.44 -11.80 9.48
CA SER A 34 -4.35 -12.79 8.93
C SER A 34 -4.88 -12.39 7.53
N THR A 35 -4.96 -11.10 7.21
CA THR A 35 -5.37 -10.58 5.89
C THR A 35 -4.21 -10.44 4.91
N LEU A 36 -3.02 -10.09 5.38
CA LEU A 36 -1.83 -9.92 4.53
C LEU A 36 -1.46 -11.21 3.78
N VAL A 37 -1.70 -12.38 4.38
CA VAL A 37 -1.47 -13.70 3.75
C VAL A 37 -2.33 -13.89 2.48
N TYR A 38 -3.47 -13.21 2.38
CA TYR A 38 -4.36 -13.27 1.20
C TYR A 38 -4.02 -12.24 0.13
N ILE A 39 -3.06 -11.35 0.38
CA ILE A 39 -2.62 -10.35 -0.58
C ILE A 39 -1.48 -10.96 -1.39
N THR A 40 -1.82 -11.56 -2.53
CA THR A 40 -0.81 -11.89 -3.53
C THR A 40 -0.19 -10.58 -4.02
N VAL A 41 1.13 -10.43 -3.85
CA VAL A 41 1.87 -9.28 -4.40
C VAL A 41 1.96 -9.46 -5.91
N THR A 42 0.94 -9.01 -6.63
CA THR A 42 0.91 -9.02 -8.09
C THR A 42 1.74 -7.86 -8.65
N GLN A 43 2.16 -7.98 -9.92
CA GLN A 43 2.86 -6.91 -10.64
C GLN A 43 2.05 -5.60 -10.64
N ASP A 44 0.72 -5.69 -10.78
CA ASP A 44 -0.16 -4.52 -10.76
C ASP A 44 -0.14 -3.80 -9.41
N ILE A 45 -0.20 -4.54 -8.29
CA ILE A 45 -0.11 -3.96 -6.95
C ILE A 45 1.25 -3.30 -6.76
N LEU A 46 2.33 -3.97 -7.19
CA LEU A 46 3.69 -3.45 -7.06
C LEU A 46 3.86 -2.15 -7.86
N GLN A 47 3.34 -2.10 -9.08
CA GLN A 47 3.39 -0.90 -9.92
C GLN A 47 2.65 0.27 -9.26
N GLN A 48 1.42 0.05 -8.81
CA GLN A 48 0.64 1.09 -8.12
C GLN A 48 1.31 1.56 -6.81
N ALA A 49 1.89 0.64 -6.05
CA ALA A 49 2.64 0.99 -4.85
C ALA A 49 3.89 1.83 -5.18
N ASN A 50 4.59 1.50 -6.26
CA ASN A 50 5.78 2.22 -6.71
C ASN A 50 5.44 3.63 -7.22
N GLU A 51 4.35 3.78 -7.98
CA GLU A 51 3.84 5.09 -8.42
C GLU A 51 3.51 5.98 -7.21
N ARG A 52 2.82 5.43 -6.21
CA ARG A 52 2.55 6.12 -4.95
C ARG A 52 3.84 6.49 -4.21
N PHE A 53 4.80 5.56 -4.12
CA PHE A 53 6.09 5.82 -3.49
C PHE A 53 6.84 6.98 -4.17
N ARG A 54 6.84 7.03 -5.51
CA ARG A 54 7.43 8.15 -6.26
C ARG A 54 6.74 9.49 -5.97
N ALA A 55 5.42 9.48 -5.85
CA ALA A 55 4.64 10.70 -5.60
C ALA A 55 4.78 11.24 -4.17
N PHE A 56 4.92 10.38 -3.16
CA PHE A 56 4.87 10.79 -1.75
C PHE A 56 6.14 10.50 -0.96
N GLY A 57 6.85 9.42 -1.27
CA GLY A 57 8.00 8.92 -0.50
C GLY A 57 9.36 9.33 -1.06
N ALA A 58 9.49 9.51 -2.38
CA ALA A 58 10.78 9.85 -3.01
C ALA A 58 11.35 11.18 -2.51
N HIS A 59 10.50 12.12 -2.11
CA HIS A 59 10.94 13.39 -1.51
C HIS A 59 11.70 13.21 -0.20
N CYS A 60 11.39 12.18 0.59
CA CYS A 60 12.12 11.86 1.83
C CYS A 60 13.53 11.32 1.56
N LEU A 61 13.77 10.76 0.37
CA LEU A 61 15.10 10.29 -0.01
C LEU A 61 16.00 11.43 -0.48
N HIS A 62 15.47 12.43 -1.19
CA HIS A 62 16.27 13.60 -1.59
C HIS A 62 16.69 14.48 -0.40
N VAL A 63 15.96 14.46 0.72
CA VAL A 63 16.33 15.16 1.95
C VAL A 63 17.65 14.65 2.56
N THR A 64 18.06 13.41 2.25
CA THR A 64 19.29 12.83 2.82
C THR A 64 20.55 13.13 2.02
N GLU A 65 20.43 13.67 0.80
CA GLU A 65 21.58 14.04 -0.07
C GLU A 65 22.01 15.51 0.14
N GLY A 66 21.43 16.20 1.13
CA GLY A 66 21.71 17.60 1.47
C GLY A 66 22.59 17.80 2.70
N VAL A 67 23.36 16.80 3.14
CA VAL A 67 24.41 17.00 4.15
C VAL A 67 25.79 16.78 3.53
N THR A 68 26.48 17.89 3.25
CA THR A 68 27.93 18.04 3.43
C THR A 68 28.34 19.50 3.15
N PRO A 69 29.42 20.03 3.78
CA PRO A 69 30.15 19.58 4.97
C PRO A 69 29.81 20.36 6.25
#